data_AF-A0AAD8MJ89-F1
#
_entry.id   AF-A0AAD8MJ89-F1
#
_cell.length_a   1.000
_cell.length_b   1.000
_cell.length_c   1.000
_cell.angle_alpha   90.00
_cell.angle_beta   90.00
_cell.angle_gamma   90.00
#
_symmetry.space_group_name_H-M   'P 1'
#
loop_
_entity.id
_entity.type
_entity.pdbx_description
1 polymer ?
#
loop_
_entity_poly.entity_id
_entity_poly.type
_entity_poly.pdbx_seq_one_letter_code
_entity_poly.pdbx_strand_id
1 'polypeptide(L)'
;MGTCLSSQATLCNKLGGLKMGGARGRPRKKSKVLKNPFDLGLFRLKQKKSFKSSGAKMAKVYVKKLDKELLKPIEEDNGEDSQKELRNEVEGIVQCALDLGLELIGSEESVANEVARQLQAGSLGLRSRVARRNLKDLVLASKANIICIQETKCESLDYWQKNSIWSVSSHGWVWQKSQGLSGGLLCSWDASMVTCLGIAQTQNWIWMQMSLVSSGERFNVVNIYSPLSKRGKESIWKDLESIVNLSPDEACCFLGDFNCVRNSREKVNCEYRLRDSLGFNSLIKDQNLFDIKFLNTDFTWFDSKGKKSKLDRFLTNLNWYESGEWVVKALGRKQSDHKAIILWVEEQDWGPKPFKVFNWWLQEDSLKKILDEFWASKGSQEKGNIQSLLKEVKLVMKSWGKNIKSDLDNKIQLLESELELQDQSLAASNMAQKIQQELEACYYKRDASLRQKARINWNLQGDRNTKFFHQSILRRRNKNNLRKLLWKGKWITNSRAIKDAFFEYFSSFFSPHPGKGLLKLGSILKKRLDVNEQTFLEKPFSPEELDLAISQSANDKAPGPDGMNMKALKFL
;
A
#
# COMPACT_ATOMS: atom_id res chain seq x y z
N MET A 1 -29.06 25.09 20.45
CA MET A 1 -30.34 24.45 20.75
C MET A 1 -30.41 23.20 19.89
N GLY A 2 -30.38 21.96 20.36
CA GLY A 2 -30.78 21.35 21.61
C GLY A 2 -31.27 19.95 21.20
N THR A 3 -30.44 18.93 21.39
CA THR A 3 -30.74 17.73 22.21
C THR A 3 -31.94 16.89 21.77
N CYS A 4 -31.70 15.60 21.44
CA CYS A 4 -32.49 14.55 22.10
C CYS A 4 -31.73 13.22 22.17
N LEU A 5 -31.23 12.96 23.38
CA LEU A 5 -30.87 11.67 23.93
C LEU A 5 -32.14 10.94 24.39
N SER A 6 -32.00 9.63 24.57
CA SER A 6 -32.81 8.74 25.42
C SER A 6 -34.10 8.16 24.83
N SER A 7 -34.13 6.82 24.74
CA SER A 7 -35.16 5.99 25.39
C SER A 7 -34.82 4.50 25.24
N GLN A 8 -34.02 3.98 26.17
CA GLN A 8 -34.10 2.58 26.59
C GLN A 8 -34.98 2.54 27.84
N ALA A 9 -36.15 1.91 27.77
CA ALA A 9 -36.79 1.17 28.86
C ALA A 9 -38.20 0.75 28.46
N THR A 10 -38.66 -0.35 29.06
CA THR A 10 -40.04 -0.85 29.13
C THR A 10 -40.41 -1.91 28.09
N LEU A 11 -40.22 -3.19 28.45
CA LEU A 11 -41.35 -4.13 28.48
C LEU A 11 -41.00 -5.33 29.37
N CYS A 12 -41.77 -5.50 30.44
CA CYS A 12 -41.73 -6.66 31.32
C CYS A 12 -43.18 -7.08 31.62
N ASN A 13 -43.42 -8.40 31.64
CA ASN A 13 -44.60 -9.16 32.13
C ASN A 13 -45.74 -9.32 31.10
N LYS A 14 -46.15 -10.53 30.68
CA LYS A 14 -46.86 -11.57 31.44
C LYS A 14 -47.08 -12.83 30.55
N LEU A 15 -47.54 -13.92 31.20
CA LEU A 15 -47.75 -15.33 30.79
C LEU A 15 -46.51 -16.19 31.16
N GLY A 16 -46.39 -16.87 32.31
CA GLY A 16 -47.37 -17.58 33.13
C GLY A 16 -47.75 -18.90 32.46
N GLY A 17 -47.50 -20.12 32.94
CA GLY A 17 -46.74 -20.67 34.06
C GLY A 17 -46.93 -22.20 33.99
N LEU A 18 -45.90 -23.00 34.29
CA LEU A 18 -46.02 -24.44 34.60
C LEU A 18 -44.76 -24.86 35.38
N LYS A 19 -44.97 -25.44 36.57
CA LYS A 19 -43.94 -25.98 37.47
C LYS A 19 -43.49 -27.37 36.98
N MET A 20 -42.21 -27.70 37.18
CA MET A 20 -41.72 -28.79 38.05
C MET A 20 -40.26 -29.18 37.69
N GLY A 21 -39.39 -29.19 38.71
CA GLY A 21 -38.26 -30.11 38.88
C GLY A 21 -37.05 -30.03 37.94
N GLY A 22 -35.85 -29.79 38.50
CA GLY A 22 -34.59 -30.22 37.88
C GLY A 22 -33.43 -29.25 38.08
N ALA A 23 -32.51 -29.63 38.97
CA ALA A 23 -31.28 -28.92 39.29
C ALA A 23 -30.52 -28.41 38.05
N ARG A 24 -30.16 -27.11 38.03
CA ARG A 24 -29.18 -26.56 37.09
C ARG A 24 -28.09 -25.78 37.83
N GLY A 25 -26.90 -26.34 37.76
CA GLY A 25 -25.65 -25.69 38.14
C GLY A 25 -25.44 -24.40 37.34
N ARG A 26 -25.01 -23.36 38.05
CA ARG A 26 -24.57 -22.09 37.43
C ARG A 26 -23.27 -22.31 36.67
N PRO A 27 -23.12 -21.80 35.42
CA PRO A 27 -21.82 -21.72 34.79
C PRO A 27 -20.98 -20.67 35.52
N ARG A 28 -19.84 -21.10 36.07
CA ARG A 28 -18.87 -20.22 36.75
C ARG A 28 -18.27 -19.26 35.74
N LYS A 29 -18.43 -17.96 35.99
CA LYS A 29 -17.59 -16.88 35.43
C LYS A 29 -16.12 -17.23 35.68
N LYS A 30 -15.35 -17.53 34.62
CA LYS A 30 -13.88 -17.56 34.69
C LYS A 30 -13.36 -16.22 34.18
N SER A 31 -13.01 -15.34 35.11
CA SER A 31 -12.03 -14.29 34.89
C SER A 31 -10.71 -14.96 34.51
N LYS A 32 -10.22 -14.76 33.30
CA LYS A 32 -8.86 -15.18 32.94
C LYS A 32 -7.92 -14.04 33.32
N VAL A 33 -7.37 -14.23 34.51
CA VAL A 33 -6.30 -13.49 35.18
C VAL A 33 -5.01 -13.68 34.36
N LEU A 34 -4.08 -12.72 34.45
CA LEU A 34 -2.65 -13.02 34.29
C LEU A 34 -2.35 -14.33 35.05
N LYS A 35 -1.48 -15.21 34.55
CA LYS A 35 -1.18 -16.45 35.27
C LYS A 35 -0.74 -16.08 36.69
N ASN A 36 -1.53 -16.50 37.68
CA ASN A 36 -1.25 -16.24 39.08
C ASN A 36 0.09 -16.93 39.40
N PRO A 37 1.04 -16.33 40.14
CA PRO A 37 2.29 -17.00 40.51
C PRO A 37 2.08 -18.38 41.17
N PHE A 38 0.90 -18.59 41.77
CA PHE A 38 0.43 -19.86 42.32
C PHE A 38 0.16 -20.94 41.26
N ASP A 39 -0.25 -20.57 40.04
CA ASP A 39 -0.50 -21.50 38.92
C ASP A 39 0.81 -21.97 38.26
N LEU A 40 1.95 -21.32 38.57
CA LEU A 40 3.28 -21.62 38.06
C LEU A 40 4.16 -22.40 39.04
N GLY A 41 3.63 -22.70 40.24
CA GLY A 41 4.39 -23.39 41.27
C GLY A 41 5.53 -22.56 41.84
N LEU A 42 5.38 -21.23 41.93
CA LEU A 42 6.36 -20.34 42.57
C LEU A 42 6.15 -20.18 44.07
N PHE A 43 4.93 -20.46 44.54
CA PHE A 43 4.53 -20.33 45.95
C PHE A 43 3.80 -21.59 46.42
N ARG A 44 4.08 -22.06 47.64
CA ARG A 44 3.38 -23.19 48.29
C ARG A 44 2.80 -22.78 49.64
N LEU A 45 1.72 -23.43 50.06
CA LEU A 45 1.16 -23.25 51.40
C LEU A 45 2.06 -23.90 52.46
N LYS A 46 2.40 -23.13 53.48
CA LYS A 46 3.34 -23.49 54.56
C LYS A 46 2.84 -24.63 55.49
N GLN A 47 1.56 -25.04 55.41
CA GLN A 47 1.05 -26.28 56.03
C GLN A 47 -0.39 -26.63 55.61
N LYS A 48 -0.72 -27.93 55.53
CA LYS A 48 -2.09 -28.47 55.45
C LYS A 48 -2.82 -28.25 56.78
N LYS A 49 -3.30 -27.04 57.08
CA LYS A 49 -4.40 -26.88 58.06
C LYS A 49 -5.72 -26.93 57.31
N SER A 50 -6.64 -27.76 57.79
CA SER A 50 -7.98 -27.95 57.22
C SER A 50 -8.79 -26.66 57.31
N PHE A 51 -8.65 -25.79 56.30
CA PHE A 51 -9.46 -24.60 56.21
C PHE A 51 -10.89 -24.99 55.85
N LYS A 52 -11.77 -25.03 56.87
CA LYS A 52 -13.22 -24.94 56.68
C LYS A 52 -13.55 -23.74 55.77
N SER A 53 -14.65 -23.87 55.03
CA SER A 53 -15.15 -23.05 53.90
C SER A 53 -14.98 -21.52 53.95
N SER A 54 -14.71 -20.92 55.11
CA SER A 54 -14.37 -19.51 55.32
C SER A 54 -12.98 -19.11 54.81
N GLY A 55 -11.98 -20.00 54.90
CA GLY A 55 -10.60 -19.71 54.46
C GLY A 55 -10.47 -19.54 52.94
N ALA A 56 -11.19 -20.35 52.16
CA ALA A 56 -11.22 -20.24 50.70
C ALA A 56 -11.98 -19.00 50.21
N LYS A 57 -12.94 -18.49 51.00
CA LYS A 57 -13.61 -17.21 50.73
C LYS A 57 -12.67 -16.04 51.03
N MET A 58 -11.94 -16.09 52.15
CA MET A 58 -10.90 -15.10 52.47
C MET A 58 -9.83 -15.06 51.39
N ALA A 59 -9.24 -16.21 51.02
CA ALA A 59 -8.24 -16.28 49.94
C ALA A 59 -8.77 -15.70 48.62
N LYS A 60 -10.04 -15.95 48.25
CA LYS A 60 -10.68 -15.33 47.07
C LYS A 60 -10.93 -13.83 47.19
N VAL A 61 -11.22 -13.33 48.39
CA VAL A 61 -11.39 -11.90 48.66
C VAL A 61 -10.04 -11.19 48.62
N TYR A 62 -8.99 -11.81 49.15
CA TYR A 62 -7.61 -11.29 49.13
C TYR A 62 -6.98 -11.34 47.74
N VAL A 63 -7.16 -12.41 46.97
CA VAL A 63 -6.77 -12.47 45.54
C VAL A 63 -7.48 -11.37 44.75
N LYS A 64 -8.76 -11.09 45.03
CA LYS A 64 -9.48 -9.95 44.43
C LYS A 64 -8.96 -8.58 44.86
N LYS A 65 -8.32 -8.48 46.03
CA LYS A 65 -7.76 -7.24 46.57
C LYS A 65 -6.40 -6.96 45.91
N LEU A 66 -5.56 -8.01 45.78
CA LEU A 66 -4.36 -8.03 44.93
C LEU A 66 -4.69 -7.60 43.48
N ASP A 67 -5.71 -8.21 42.86
CA ASP A 67 -6.18 -7.88 41.49
C ASP A 67 -6.61 -6.40 41.32
N LYS A 68 -6.98 -5.70 42.40
CA LYS A 68 -7.43 -4.30 42.35
C LYS A 68 -6.31 -3.29 42.62
N GLU A 69 -5.35 -3.63 43.47
CA GLU A 69 -4.20 -2.75 43.74
C GLU A 69 -3.12 -2.86 42.67
N LEU A 70 -2.98 -4.02 42.01
CA LEU A 70 -2.07 -4.30 40.87
C LEU A 70 -2.52 -3.66 39.52
N LEU A 71 -3.52 -2.78 39.52
CA LEU A 71 -4.12 -2.21 38.29
C LEU A 71 -4.01 -0.69 38.19
N LYS A 72 -3.09 -0.05 38.93
CA LYS A 72 -2.79 1.36 38.67
C LYS A 72 -1.91 1.47 37.42
N PRO A 73 -2.25 2.31 36.42
CA PRO A 73 -1.43 2.50 35.25
C PRO A 73 -0.06 3.05 35.66
N ILE A 74 1.02 2.46 35.14
CA ILE A 74 2.34 3.07 35.12
C ILE A 74 2.25 4.24 34.13
N GLU A 75 2.44 5.47 34.61
CA GLU A 75 2.69 6.62 33.75
C GLU A 75 4.16 6.56 33.32
N GLU A 76 4.41 6.44 32.02
CA GLU A 76 5.77 6.29 31.49
C GLU A 76 6.54 7.62 31.58
N ASP A 77 7.51 7.70 32.50
CA ASP A 77 8.69 8.55 32.37
C ASP A 77 9.99 7.71 32.37
N ASN A 78 10.97 8.17 31.60
CA ASN A 78 12.09 7.37 31.11
C ASN A 78 13.22 7.21 32.14
N GLY A 79 13.72 5.97 32.34
CA GLY A 79 15.16 5.72 32.49
C GLY A 79 15.66 5.10 33.79
N GLU A 80 15.13 5.50 34.96
CA GLU A 80 15.49 4.90 36.26
C GLU A 80 14.27 4.64 37.14
N ASP A 81 13.28 5.53 37.09
CA ASP A 81 12.04 5.40 37.87
C ASP A 81 11.20 4.21 37.46
N SER A 82 11.13 3.87 36.17
CA SER A 82 10.38 2.70 35.68
C SER A 82 11.00 1.36 36.10
N GLN A 83 12.32 1.28 36.27
CA GLN A 83 12.96 0.09 36.86
C GLN A 83 12.78 0.04 38.37
N LYS A 84 12.77 1.19 39.04
CA LYS A 84 12.51 1.31 40.47
C LYS A 84 11.07 0.95 40.81
N GLU A 85 10.11 1.39 40.03
CA GLU A 85 8.69 1.04 40.15
C GLU A 85 8.44 -0.46 39.93
N LEU A 86 9.04 -1.04 38.88
CA LEU A 86 8.94 -2.48 38.65
C LEU A 86 9.57 -3.28 39.80
N ARG A 87 10.72 -2.85 40.34
CA ARG A 87 11.34 -3.47 41.53
C ARG A 87 10.43 -3.35 42.75
N ASN A 88 9.88 -2.17 43.02
CA ASN A 88 8.94 -1.95 44.13
C ASN A 88 7.67 -2.82 43.98
N GLU A 89 7.17 -3.01 42.76
CA GLU A 89 6.00 -3.84 42.49
C GLU A 89 6.31 -5.34 42.66
N VAL A 90 7.47 -5.79 42.19
CA VAL A 90 7.96 -7.17 42.38
C VAL A 90 8.19 -7.47 43.86
N GLU A 91 8.89 -6.59 44.57
CA GLU A 91 9.12 -6.68 46.02
C GLU A 91 7.79 -6.66 46.79
N GLY A 92 6.87 -5.78 46.41
CA GLY A 92 5.53 -5.72 46.98
C GLY A 92 4.75 -7.03 46.81
N ILE A 93 4.81 -7.68 45.65
CA ILE A 93 4.14 -8.97 45.40
C ILE A 93 4.76 -10.10 46.22
N VAL A 94 6.10 -10.18 46.27
CA VAL A 94 6.83 -11.19 47.04
C VAL A 94 6.56 -11.02 48.54
N GLN A 95 6.65 -9.79 49.05
CA GLN A 95 6.37 -9.47 50.45
C GLN A 95 4.93 -9.79 50.82
N CYS A 96 3.96 -9.39 49.99
CA CYS A 96 2.56 -9.68 50.23
C CYS A 96 2.28 -11.20 50.24
N ALA A 97 2.99 -11.99 49.42
CA ALA A 97 2.88 -13.44 49.43
C ALA A 97 3.47 -14.06 50.72
N LEU A 98 4.60 -13.53 51.22
CA LEU A 98 5.19 -13.95 52.49
C LEU A 98 4.29 -13.60 53.68
N ASP A 99 3.71 -12.41 53.70
CA ASP A 99 2.74 -11.95 54.71
C ASP A 99 1.47 -12.82 54.73
N LEU A 100 1.11 -13.38 53.58
CA LEU A 100 0.01 -14.34 53.43
C LEU A 100 0.38 -15.78 53.85
N GLY A 101 1.58 -15.99 54.39
CA GLY A 101 2.01 -17.28 54.94
C GLY A 101 2.39 -18.32 53.88
N LEU A 102 2.87 -17.87 52.71
CA LEU A 102 3.31 -18.74 51.63
C LEU A 102 4.82 -18.96 51.70
N GLU A 103 5.26 -20.15 51.28
CA GLU A 103 6.66 -20.47 51.06
C GLU A 103 7.04 -20.26 49.61
N LEU A 104 8.17 -19.62 49.39
CA LEU A 104 8.79 -19.48 48.08
C LEU A 104 9.31 -20.84 47.61
N ILE A 105 9.02 -21.19 46.36
CA ILE A 105 9.57 -22.37 45.70
C ILE A 105 10.82 -21.90 44.92
N GLY A 106 11.97 -21.91 45.59
CA GLY A 106 13.25 -21.41 45.07
C GLY A 106 13.83 -20.28 45.93
N SER A 107 14.93 -19.67 45.48
CA SER A 107 15.47 -18.46 46.12
C SER A 107 14.55 -17.26 45.85
N GLU A 108 14.56 -16.30 46.77
CA GLU A 108 13.79 -15.06 46.65
C GLU A 108 14.12 -14.30 45.36
N GLU A 109 15.40 -14.25 45.00
CA GLU A 109 15.88 -13.64 43.75
C GLU A 109 15.35 -14.37 42.50
N SER A 110 15.26 -15.70 42.53
CA SER A 110 14.71 -16.49 41.40
C SER A 110 13.21 -16.24 41.22
N VAL A 111 12.45 -16.19 42.32
CA VAL A 111 11.01 -15.90 42.29
C VAL A 111 10.75 -14.46 41.87
N ALA A 112 11.52 -13.49 42.39
CA ALA A 112 11.44 -12.09 42.01
C ALA A 112 11.72 -11.89 40.51
N ASN A 113 12.76 -12.54 39.98
CA ASN A 113 13.10 -12.48 38.56
C ASN A 113 11.99 -13.07 37.66
N GLU A 114 11.36 -14.17 38.05
CA GLU A 114 10.25 -14.74 37.28
C GLU A 114 8.98 -13.88 37.37
N VAL A 115 8.67 -13.29 38.53
CA VAL A 115 7.56 -12.34 38.70
C VAL A 115 7.79 -11.08 37.84
N ALA A 116 8.99 -10.52 37.86
CA ALA A 116 9.38 -9.39 37.01
C ALA A 116 9.20 -9.72 35.52
N ARG A 117 9.65 -10.91 35.10
CA ARG A 117 9.50 -11.41 33.73
C ARG A 117 8.03 -11.53 33.32
N GLN A 118 7.14 -11.94 34.23
CA GLN A 118 5.70 -12.09 33.96
C GLN A 118 4.98 -10.75 33.85
N LEU A 119 5.30 -9.79 34.73
CA LEU A 119 4.77 -8.43 34.69
C LEU A 119 5.18 -7.73 33.39
N GLN A 120 6.46 -7.83 33.03
CA GLN A 120 6.97 -7.35 31.74
C GLN A 120 6.35 -8.09 30.54
N ALA A 121 6.11 -9.40 30.63
CA ALA A 121 5.44 -10.14 29.56
C ALA A 121 3.95 -9.78 29.41
N GLY A 122 3.28 -9.36 30.48
CA GLY A 122 1.87 -8.92 30.48
C GLY A 122 1.64 -7.58 29.77
N SER A 123 2.67 -6.73 29.69
CA SER A 123 2.63 -5.42 29.04
C SER A 123 3.00 -5.45 27.55
N LEU A 124 3.46 -6.59 27.02
CA LEU A 124 3.96 -6.73 25.65
C LEU A 124 2.93 -7.31 24.66
N GLY A 125 2.94 -6.80 23.42
CA GLY A 125 2.14 -7.30 22.30
C GLY A 125 0.63 -7.26 22.55
N LEU A 126 -0.10 -8.27 22.06
CA LEU A 126 -1.56 -8.35 22.21
C LEU A 126 -2.01 -8.76 23.63
N ARG A 127 -1.09 -9.07 24.55
CA ARG A 127 -1.44 -9.35 25.96
C ARG A 127 -1.89 -8.07 26.66
N SER A 128 -1.24 -6.95 26.34
CA SER A 128 -1.60 -5.62 26.86
C SER A 128 -3.02 -5.23 26.46
N ARG A 129 -3.83 -4.86 27.47
CA ARG A 129 -5.19 -4.35 27.26
C ARG A 129 -5.16 -2.99 26.54
N VAL A 130 -4.15 -2.17 26.82
CA VAL A 130 -3.98 -0.87 26.19
C VAL A 130 -3.62 -1.03 24.71
N ALA A 131 -2.72 -1.98 24.40
CA ALA A 131 -2.39 -2.32 23.01
C ALA A 131 -3.63 -2.79 22.23
N ARG A 132 -4.44 -3.68 22.80
CA ARG A 132 -5.70 -4.15 22.17
C ARG A 132 -6.71 -3.02 21.97
N ARG A 133 -6.84 -2.09 22.93
CA ARG A 133 -7.73 -0.93 22.79
C ARG A 133 -7.24 0.02 21.68
N ASN A 134 -5.94 0.32 21.66
CA ASN A 134 -5.34 1.16 20.61
C ASN A 134 -5.52 0.54 19.22
N LEU A 135 -5.35 -0.77 19.10
CA LEU A 135 -5.62 -1.49 17.85
C LEU A 135 -7.09 -1.38 17.46
N LYS A 136 -8.03 -1.60 18.39
CA LYS A 136 -9.45 -1.44 18.13
C LYS A 136 -9.80 -0.03 17.63
N ASP A 137 -9.23 1.00 18.23
CA ASP A 137 -9.44 2.38 17.81
C ASP A 137 -8.88 2.64 16.40
N LEU A 138 -7.73 2.02 16.05
CA LEU A 138 -7.19 2.06 14.69
C LEU A 138 -8.10 1.34 13.69
N VAL A 139 -8.61 0.15 14.02
CA VAL A 139 -9.55 -0.61 13.18
C VAL A 139 -10.79 0.21 12.87
N LEU A 140 -11.38 0.81 13.92
CA LEU A 140 -12.59 1.62 13.81
C LEU A 140 -12.36 2.87 12.96
N ALA A 141 -11.22 3.55 13.17
CA ALA A 141 -10.88 4.74 12.40
C ALA A 141 -10.56 4.42 10.94
N SER A 142 -9.96 3.26 10.67
CA SER A 142 -9.51 2.88 9.33
C SER A 142 -10.59 2.20 8.49
N LYS A 143 -11.65 1.66 9.12
CA LYS A 143 -12.70 0.86 8.47
C LYS A 143 -12.13 -0.28 7.63
N ALA A 144 -11.03 -0.89 8.10
CA ALA A 144 -10.35 -1.94 7.35
C ALA A 144 -11.22 -3.21 7.27
N ASN A 145 -11.31 -3.82 6.09
CA ASN A 145 -12.04 -5.09 5.90
C ASN A 145 -11.17 -6.32 6.23
N ILE A 146 -9.85 -6.19 6.13
CA ILE A 146 -8.87 -7.23 6.45
C ILE A 146 -7.79 -6.57 7.32
N ILE A 147 -7.41 -7.23 8.42
CA ILE A 147 -6.31 -6.81 9.27
C ILE A 147 -5.34 -7.96 9.47
N CYS A 148 -4.07 -7.59 9.44
CA CYS A 148 -2.95 -8.48 9.63
C CYS A 148 -2.03 -7.86 10.68
N ILE A 149 -1.79 -8.60 11.76
CA ILE A 149 -0.98 -8.21 12.90
C ILE A 149 0.21 -9.16 12.98
N GLN A 150 1.38 -8.57 13.14
CA GLN A 150 2.64 -9.25 13.41
C GLN A 150 3.04 -9.08 14.88
N GLU A 151 3.97 -9.90 15.35
CA GLU A 151 4.46 -9.89 16.74
C GLU A 151 3.34 -9.87 17.79
N THR A 152 2.36 -10.78 17.65
CA THR A 152 1.29 -10.87 18.65
C THR A 152 1.83 -11.15 20.06
N LYS A 153 3.00 -11.82 20.17
CA LYS A 153 3.67 -12.23 21.42
C LYS A 153 2.78 -13.07 22.33
N CYS A 154 1.77 -13.71 21.75
CA CYS A 154 0.81 -14.55 22.44
C CYS A 154 1.03 -16.02 22.09
N GLU A 155 1.28 -16.85 23.10
CA GLU A 155 1.32 -18.31 22.97
C GLU A 155 -0.09 -18.92 23.04
N SER A 156 -1.02 -18.20 23.66
CA SER A 156 -2.44 -18.47 23.67
C SER A 156 -3.20 -17.17 23.46
N LEU A 157 -4.22 -17.23 22.60
CA LEU A 157 -5.05 -16.08 22.25
C LEU A 157 -6.51 -16.53 22.33
N ASP A 158 -7.19 -16.12 23.40
CA ASP A 158 -8.55 -16.53 23.67
C ASP A 158 -9.55 -15.83 22.74
N TYR A 159 -10.69 -16.49 22.51
CA TYR A 159 -11.79 -15.96 21.69
C TYR A 159 -12.18 -14.51 22.06
N TRP A 160 -12.29 -14.22 23.36
CA TRP A 160 -12.58 -12.87 23.85
C TRP A 160 -11.49 -11.85 23.56
N GLN A 161 -10.22 -12.26 23.57
CA GLN A 161 -9.11 -11.36 23.22
C GLN A 161 -9.14 -11.04 21.72
N LYS A 162 -9.45 -12.02 20.88
CA LYS A 162 -9.62 -11.83 19.43
C LYS A 162 -10.78 -10.88 19.13
N ASN A 163 -11.94 -11.14 19.72
CA ASN A 163 -13.14 -10.29 19.57
C ASN A 163 -13.01 -8.93 20.27
N SER A 164 -12.00 -8.72 21.13
CA SER A 164 -11.75 -7.41 21.71
C SER A 164 -11.03 -6.45 20.75
N ILE A 165 -10.40 -6.97 19.70
CA ILE A 165 -9.68 -6.19 18.68
C ILE A 165 -10.63 -5.76 17.57
N TRP A 166 -11.55 -6.65 17.16
CA TRP A 166 -12.52 -6.37 16.11
C TRP A 166 -13.87 -5.89 16.66
N SER A 167 -14.54 -4.99 15.96
CA SER A 167 -15.83 -4.43 16.38
C SER A 167 -17.04 -5.02 15.65
N VAL A 168 -16.84 -5.67 14.50
CA VAL A 168 -17.92 -6.29 13.72
C VAL A 168 -18.23 -7.67 14.30
N SER A 169 -19.52 -8.01 14.40
CA SER A 169 -19.99 -9.27 14.98
C SER A 169 -19.70 -10.49 14.08
N SER A 170 -19.65 -10.29 12.76
CA SER A 170 -19.36 -11.33 11.77
C SER A 170 -17.95 -11.16 11.23
N HIS A 171 -16.98 -11.82 11.85
CA HIS A 171 -15.59 -11.80 11.38
C HIS A 171 -14.98 -13.20 11.35
N GLY A 172 -14.13 -13.45 10.37
CA GLY A 172 -13.23 -14.60 10.38
C GLY A 172 -11.88 -14.23 10.99
N TRP A 173 -11.14 -15.25 11.44
CA TRP A 173 -9.77 -15.06 11.90
C TRP A 173 -8.93 -16.33 11.73
N VAL A 174 -7.62 -16.11 11.58
CA VAL A 174 -6.58 -17.15 11.61
C VAL A 174 -5.42 -16.64 12.45
N TRP A 175 -4.81 -17.52 13.23
CA TRP A 175 -3.76 -17.15 14.16
C TRP A 175 -2.67 -18.22 14.23
N GLN A 176 -1.42 -17.75 14.17
CA GLN A 176 -0.22 -18.51 14.45
C GLN A 176 0.38 -18.04 15.79
N LYS A 177 0.63 -18.98 16.69
CA LYS A 177 1.17 -18.70 18.03
C LYS A 177 2.60 -18.15 18.00
N SER A 178 2.95 -17.32 18.98
CA SER A 178 4.34 -16.93 19.22
C SER A 178 5.14 -18.11 19.79
N GLN A 179 6.47 -18.08 19.61
CA GLN A 179 7.40 -18.95 20.33
C GLN A 179 8.03 -18.11 21.46
N GLY A 180 7.58 -18.30 22.69
CA GLY A 180 7.93 -17.40 23.78
C GLY A 180 7.44 -15.97 23.52
N LEU A 181 8.35 -15.02 23.65
CA LEU A 181 8.12 -13.59 23.38
C LEU A 181 8.40 -13.19 21.92
N SER A 182 8.65 -14.15 21.02
CA SER A 182 9.01 -13.89 19.63
C SER A 182 7.91 -14.31 18.65
N GLY A 183 7.58 -13.41 17.72
CA GLY A 183 6.68 -13.64 16.61
C GLY A 183 5.20 -13.80 16.99
N GLY A 184 4.53 -14.64 16.20
CA GLY A 184 3.08 -14.83 16.23
C GLY A 184 2.36 -13.87 15.30
N LEU A 185 1.44 -14.41 14.51
CA LEU A 185 0.72 -13.72 13.44
C LEU A 185 -0.78 -13.87 13.66
N LEU A 186 -1.54 -12.81 13.40
CA LEU A 186 -3.00 -12.83 13.45
C LEU A 186 -3.54 -12.15 12.20
N CYS A 187 -4.42 -12.82 11.47
CA CYS A 187 -5.24 -12.19 10.46
C CYS A 187 -6.71 -12.26 10.85
N SER A 188 -7.46 -11.21 10.58
CA SER A 188 -8.91 -11.17 10.76
C SER A 188 -9.55 -10.39 9.63
N TRP A 189 -10.77 -10.76 9.25
CA TRP A 189 -11.50 -10.15 8.15
C TRP A 189 -12.98 -10.05 8.43
N ASP A 190 -13.63 -9.08 7.81
CA ASP A 190 -15.08 -8.92 7.82
C ASP A 190 -15.73 -9.97 6.90
N ALA A 191 -16.43 -10.92 7.51
CA ALA A 191 -17.05 -12.05 6.78
C ALA A 191 -18.28 -11.62 5.96
N SER A 192 -18.79 -10.40 6.14
CA SER A 192 -19.83 -9.84 5.27
C SER A 192 -19.26 -9.30 3.94
N MET A 193 -17.97 -8.98 3.90
CA MET A 193 -17.30 -8.40 2.74
C MET A 193 -16.44 -9.42 1.98
N VAL A 194 -15.80 -10.34 2.72
CA VAL A 194 -14.82 -11.28 2.17
C VAL A 194 -15.02 -12.67 2.76
N THR A 195 -15.01 -13.67 1.89
CA THR A 195 -15.02 -15.10 2.27
C THR A 195 -13.61 -15.67 2.16
N CYS A 196 -13.16 -16.39 3.19
CA CYS A 196 -11.87 -17.10 3.15
C CYS A 196 -12.07 -18.50 2.57
N LEU A 197 -11.41 -18.80 1.45
CA LEU A 197 -11.50 -20.06 0.72
C LEU A 197 -10.44 -21.07 1.16
N GLY A 198 -9.24 -20.58 1.51
CA GLY A 198 -8.11 -21.42 1.85
C GLY A 198 -7.12 -20.70 2.76
N ILE A 199 -6.45 -21.48 3.62
CA ILE A 199 -5.47 -20.97 4.59
C ILE A 199 -4.27 -21.90 4.63
N ALA A 200 -3.08 -21.32 4.63
CA ALA A 200 -1.83 -22.00 4.94
C ALA A 200 -0.99 -21.08 5.83
N GLN A 201 -0.22 -21.64 6.75
CA GLN A 201 0.55 -20.83 7.70
C GLN A 201 1.86 -21.50 8.10
N THR A 202 2.87 -20.67 8.32
CA THR A 202 4.15 -21.02 8.94
C THR A 202 4.37 -20.12 10.15
N GLN A 203 5.54 -20.23 10.79
CA GLN A 203 5.90 -19.32 11.88
C GLN A 203 6.07 -17.85 11.43
N ASN A 204 6.36 -17.63 10.14
CA ASN A 204 6.76 -16.34 9.60
C ASN A 204 5.77 -15.76 8.59
N TRP A 205 4.79 -16.53 8.13
CA TRP A 205 3.74 -16.02 7.26
C TRP A 205 2.41 -16.75 7.42
N ILE A 206 1.30 -16.06 7.12
CA ILE A 206 -0.03 -16.64 6.94
C ILE A 206 -0.49 -16.27 5.54
N TRP A 207 -0.72 -17.27 4.70
CA TRP A 207 -1.34 -17.16 3.38
C TRP A 207 -2.84 -17.42 3.50
N MET A 208 -3.63 -16.58 2.88
CA MET A 208 -5.09 -16.69 2.82
C MET A 208 -5.56 -16.45 1.39
N GLN A 209 -6.27 -17.42 0.82
CA GLN A 209 -7.03 -17.23 -0.40
C GLN A 209 -8.43 -16.73 -0.04
N MET A 210 -8.80 -15.61 -0.61
CA MET A 210 -9.98 -14.83 -0.28
C MET A 210 -10.84 -14.61 -1.53
N SER A 211 -12.13 -14.38 -1.33
CA SER A 211 -13.08 -14.02 -2.38
C SER A 211 -13.95 -12.86 -1.91
N LEU A 212 -14.13 -11.84 -2.76
CA LEU A 212 -15.11 -10.79 -2.51
C LEU A 212 -16.52 -11.40 -2.51
N VAL A 213 -17.34 -11.06 -1.52
CA VAL A 213 -18.73 -11.53 -1.45
C VAL A 213 -19.57 -10.89 -2.56
N SER A 214 -19.25 -9.65 -2.95
CA SER A 214 -20.01 -8.89 -3.95
C SER A 214 -19.78 -9.34 -5.40
N SER A 215 -18.53 -9.64 -5.78
CA SER A 215 -18.16 -9.96 -7.17
C SER A 215 -17.74 -11.42 -7.37
N GLY A 216 -17.43 -12.16 -6.31
CA GLY A 216 -16.83 -13.49 -6.42
C GLY A 216 -15.36 -13.49 -6.87
N GLU A 217 -14.75 -12.31 -7.05
CA GLU A 217 -13.35 -12.19 -7.45
C GLU A 217 -12.42 -12.71 -6.36
N ARG A 218 -11.47 -13.55 -6.78
CA ARG A 218 -10.52 -14.21 -5.89
C ARG A 218 -9.20 -13.47 -5.83
N PHE A 219 -8.61 -13.43 -4.65
CA PHE A 219 -7.32 -12.82 -4.40
C PHE A 219 -6.61 -13.47 -3.21
N ASN A 220 -5.30 -13.35 -3.18
CA ASN A 220 -4.44 -13.89 -2.13
C ASN A 220 -3.88 -12.77 -1.26
N VAL A 221 -3.91 -12.99 0.04
CA VAL A 221 -3.29 -12.10 1.03
C VAL A 221 -2.29 -12.90 1.86
N VAL A 222 -1.06 -12.41 1.93
CA VAL A 222 0.02 -13.05 2.69
C VAL A 222 0.52 -12.09 3.76
N ASN A 223 0.19 -12.36 5.01
CA ASN A 223 0.70 -11.64 6.17
C ASN A 223 2.09 -12.18 6.53
N ILE A 224 3.12 -11.35 6.47
CA ILE A 224 4.52 -11.72 6.65
C ILE A 224 5.10 -11.05 7.89
N TYR A 225 5.89 -11.82 8.63
CA TYR A 225 6.83 -11.34 9.63
C TYR A 225 8.18 -12.01 9.39
N SER A 226 9.11 -11.27 8.78
CA SER A 226 10.40 -11.80 8.37
C SER A 226 11.42 -11.76 9.53
N PRO A 227 12.17 -12.84 9.80
CA PRO A 227 13.23 -12.84 10.80
C PRO A 227 14.32 -11.80 10.50
N LEU A 228 15.03 -11.36 11.54
CA LEU A 228 16.18 -10.47 11.35
C LEU A 228 17.38 -11.17 10.69
N SER A 229 17.50 -12.49 10.86
CA SER A 229 18.63 -13.28 10.35
C SER A 229 18.63 -13.38 8.82
N LYS A 230 19.81 -13.29 8.20
CA LYS A 230 19.95 -13.36 6.73
C LYS A 230 19.40 -14.67 6.16
N ARG A 231 19.73 -15.80 6.78
CA ARG A 231 19.24 -17.13 6.38
C ARG A 231 17.71 -17.24 6.52
N GLY A 232 17.13 -16.66 7.57
CA GLY A 232 15.68 -16.63 7.76
C GLY A 232 14.98 -15.83 6.67
N LYS A 233 15.52 -14.65 6.33
CA LYS A 233 15.02 -13.84 5.20
C LYS A 233 15.09 -14.59 3.88
N GLU A 234 16.23 -15.20 3.57
CA GLU A 234 16.42 -15.98 2.35
C GLU A 234 15.43 -17.15 2.22
N SER A 235 15.09 -17.82 3.32
CA SER A 235 14.05 -18.86 3.34
C SER A 235 12.69 -18.28 2.95
N ILE A 236 12.31 -17.13 3.53
CA ILE A 236 11.04 -16.48 3.23
C ILE A 236 11.00 -16.01 1.78
N TRP A 237 12.07 -15.45 1.25
CA TRP A 237 12.10 -15.04 -0.16
C TRP A 237 11.79 -16.20 -1.11
N LYS A 238 12.32 -17.40 -0.84
CA LYS A 238 12.01 -18.61 -1.60
C LYS A 238 10.56 -19.06 -1.41
N ASP A 239 10.03 -18.96 -0.19
CA ASP A 239 8.62 -19.27 0.07
C ASP A 239 7.69 -18.34 -0.73
N LEU A 240 7.97 -17.03 -0.72
CA LEU A 240 7.17 -16.04 -1.44
C LEU A 240 7.25 -16.25 -2.96
N GLU A 241 8.44 -16.53 -3.49
CA GLU A 241 8.62 -16.93 -4.89
C GLU A 241 7.77 -18.16 -5.24
N SER A 242 7.78 -19.19 -4.38
CA SER A 242 6.95 -20.38 -4.59
C SER A 242 5.45 -20.04 -4.59
N ILE A 243 4.99 -19.17 -3.68
CA ILE A 243 3.60 -18.72 -3.63
C ILE A 243 3.20 -17.98 -4.92
N VAL A 244 4.06 -17.11 -5.44
CA VAL A 244 3.80 -16.41 -6.72
C VAL A 244 3.73 -17.41 -7.87
N ASN A 245 4.65 -18.36 -7.92
CA ASN A 245 4.75 -19.33 -9.01
C ASN A 245 3.61 -20.37 -9.02
N LEU A 246 3.03 -20.68 -7.86
CA LEU A 246 1.89 -21.60 -7.75
C LEU A 246 0.58 -20.99 -8.26
N SER A 247 0.46 -19.67 -8.27
CA SER A 247 -0.78 -18.98 -8.70
C SER A 247 -0.44 -17.68 -9.44
N PRO A 248 0.21 -17.78 -10.62
CA PRO A 248 0.73 -16.62 -11.35
C PRO A 248 -0.39 -15.71 -11.88
N ASP A 249 -1.57 -16.26 -12.09
CA ASP A 249 -2.73 -15.58 -12.65
C ASP A 249 -3.68 -15.01 -11.59
N GLU A 250 -3.50 -15.33 -10.30
CA GLU A 250 -4.33 -14.79 -9.24
C GLU A 250 -3.77 -13.45 -8.73
N ALA A 251 -4.63 -12.53 -8.30
CA ALA A 251 -4.19 -11.30 -7.64
C ALA A 251 -3.56 -11.64 -6.28
N CYS A 252 -2.34 -11.19 -6.00
CA CYS A 252 -1.63 -11.51 -4.76
C CYS A 252 -1.03 -10.26 -4.10
N CYS A 253 -1.28 -10.12 -2.80
CA CYS A 253 -0.77 -9.05 -1.95
C CYS A 253 0.01 -9.61 -0.76
N PHE A 254 1.31 -9.36 -0.75
CA PHE A 254 2.22 -9.63 0.36
C PHE A 254 2.31 -8.39 1.24
N LEU A 255 2.03 -8.53 2.52
CA LEU A 255 2.00 -7.41 3.45
C LEU A 255 2.58 -7.76 4.81
N GLY A 256 3.06 -6.76 5.53
CA GLY A 256 3.57 -6.92 6.90
C GLY A 256 5.01 -6.44 7.02
N ASP A 257 5.71 -6.98 8.01
CA ASP A 257 7.07 -6.59 8.36
C ASP A 257 8.09 -7.49 7.65
N PHE A 258 8.77 -6.91 6.66
CA PHE A 258 9.80 -7.59 5.88
C PHE A 258 11.17 -7.56 6.56
N ASN A 259 11.32 -6.80 7.64
CA ASN A 259 12.58 -6.54 8.34
C ASN A 259 13.73 -6.16 7.39
N CYS A 260 13.41 -5.57 6.24
CA CYS A 260 14.36 -5.32 5.16
C CYS A 260 14.06 -3.99 4.45
N VAL A 261 15.11 -3.19 4.30
CA VAL A 261 15.10 -1.97 3.49
C VAL A 261 15.61 -2.27 2.10
N ARG A 262 15.15 -1.54 1.10
CA ARG A 262 15.53 -1.69 -0.32
C ARG A 262 16.73 -0.84 -0.69
N ASN A 263 16.91 0.32 -0.08
CA ASN A 263 17.98 1.26 -0.40
C ASN A 263 18.31 2.17 0.80
N SER A 264 19.40 2.94 0.69
CA SER A 264 19.89 3.81 1.76
C SER A 264 18.90 4.91 2.18
N ARG A 265 18.01 5.36 1.30
CA ARG A 265 17.03 6.44 1.60
C ARG A 265 15.93 5.99 2.55
N GLU A 266 15.76 4.68 2.70
CA GLU A 266 14.78 4.09 3.61
C GLU A 266 15.33 3.89 5.02
N LYS A 267 16.51 4.44 5.31
CA LYS A 267 17.10 4.51 6.65
C LYS A 267 17.48 5.94 7.02
N VAL A 268 17.36 6.25 8.30
CA VAL A 268 17.87 7.49 8.91
C VAL A 268 18.64 7.12 10.17
N ASN A 269 19.80 7.76 10.39
CA ASN A 269 20.67 7.55 11.54
C ASN A 269 21.13 6.08 11.74
N CYS A 270 21.18 5.30 10.66
CA CYS A 270 21.55 3.89 10.68
C CYS A 270 22.33 3.51 9.41
N GLU A 271 23.31 2.62 9.56
CA GLU A 271 24.11 2.11 8.44
C GLU A 271 23.25 1.29 7.46
N TYR A 272 23.39 1.56 6.17
CA TYR A 272 22.81 0.76 5.10
C TYR A 272 23.88 -0.15 4.49
N ARG A 273 23.56 -1.45 4.41
CA ARG A 273 24.41 -2.45 3.77
C ARG A 273 23.68 -2.99 2.55
N LEU A 274 24.26 -2.79 1.37
CA LEU A 274 23.70 -3.27 0.11
C LEU A 274 23.38 -4.76 0.17
N ARG A 275 24.31 -5.56 0.72
CA ARG A 275 24.21 -7.03 0.84
C ARG A 275 22.94 -7.51 1.52
N ASP A 276 22.42 -6.77 2.50
CA ASP A 276 21.21 -7.13 3.24
C ASP A 276 19.94 -6.91 2.41
N SER A 277 19.99 -5.98 1.46
CA SER A 277 18.87 -5.63 0.57
C SER A 277 18.88 -6.38 -0.77
N LEU A 278 20.01 -7.01 -1.15
CA LEU A 278 20.16 -7.66 -2.46
C LEU A 278 19.10 -8.74 -2.68
N GLY A 279 18.99 -9.72 -1.78
CA GLY A 279 18.02 -10.81 -1.93
C GLY A 279 16.58 -10.31 -1.99
N PHE A 280 16.24 -9.27 -1.21
CA PHE A 280 14.91 -8.68 -1.22
C PHE A 280 14.60 -7.92 -2.52
N ASN A 281 15.58 -7.16 -3.02
CA ASN A 281 15.43 -6.46 -4.31
C ASN A 281 15.41 -7.44 -5.49
N SER A 282 16.17 -8.54 -5.43
CA SER A 282 16.10 -9.63 -6.42
C SER A 282 14.72 -10.25 -6.43
N LEU A 283 14.17 -10.65 -5.27
CA LEU A 283 12.80 -11.16 -5.18
C LEU A 283 11.78 -10.22 -5.85
N ILE A 284 11.82 -8.92 -5.49
CA ILE A 284 10.89 -7.94 -6.07
C ILE A 284 11.06 -7.83 -7.59
N LYS A 285 12.30 -7.89 -8.08
CA LYS A 285 12.60 -7.79 -9.51
C LYS A 285 12.17 -9.04 -10.27
N ASP A 286 12.58 -10.21 -9.78
CA ASP A 286 12.46 -11.50 -10.45
C ASP A 286 11.00 -11.98 -10.45
N GLN A 287 10.27 -11.75 -9.34
CA GLN A 287 8.84 -12.05 -9.23
C GLN A 287 7.93 -10.92 -9.73
N ASN A 288 8.51 -9.91 -10.37
CA ASN A 288 7.81 -8.73 -10.90
C ASN A 288 6.85 -8.04 -9.92
N LEU A 289 7.22 -7.97 -8.65
CA LEU A 289 6.40 -7.36 -7.60
C LEU A 289 6.45 -5.82 -7.63
N PHE A 290 5.35 -5.22 -7.24
CA PHE A 290 5.15 -3.78 -7.14
C PHE A 290 5.11 -3.37 -5.66
N ASP A 291 6.10 -2.58 -5.24
CA ASP A 291 6.11 -1.91 -3.93
C ASP A 291 5.27 -0.64 -4.02
N ILE A 292 4.11 -0.64 -3.36
CA ILE A 292 3.18 0.50 -3.41
C ILE A 292 3.72 1.62 -2.51
N LYS A 293 3.88 2.80 -3.09
CA LYS A 293 4.43 3.97 -2.38
C LYS A 293 3.45 4.53 -1.36
N PHE A 294 4.03 5.06 -0.29
CA PHE A 294 3.28 5.63 0.82
C PHE A 294 2.87 7.07 0.52
N LEU A 295 1.68 7.45 0.96
CA LEU A 295 1.10 8.77 0.76
C LEU A 295 1.71 9.82 1.70
N ASN A 296 2.06 9.47 2.94
CA ASN A 296 2.32 10.46 3.99
C ASN A 296 3.69 10.35 4.69
N THR A 297 4.29 9.17 4.78
CA THR A 297 5.59 8.95 5.44
C THR A 297 6.42 7.96 4.67
N ASP A 298 7.73 8.07 4.75
CA ASP A 298 8.65 7.12 4.11
C ASP A 298 9.16 6.06 5.09
N PHE A 299 8.83 6.18 6.38
CA PHE A 299 9.28 5.28 7.45
C PHE A 299 8.12 4.69 8.23
N THR A 300 8.31 3.46 8.71
CA THR A 300 7.33 2.70 9.48
C THR A 300 7.86 2.33 10.86
N TRP A 301 9.16 2.07 10.99
CA TRP A 301 9.81 1.72 12.24
C TRP A 301 10.66 2.86 12.80
N PHE A 302 10.68 2.99 14.12
CA PHE A 302 11.33 4.06 14.86
C PHE A 302 11.91 3.54 16.18
N ASP A 303 13.20 3.74 16.43
CA ASP A 303 13.76 3.49 17.76
C ASP A 303 13.75 4.71 18.68
N SER A 304 14.12 4.49 19.94
CA SER A 304 14.29 5.52 20.96
C SER A 304 15.49 6.45 20.71
N LYS A 305 16.45 6.02 19.89
CA LYS A 305 17.69 6.76 19.56
C LYS A 305 17.56 7.61 18.28
N GLY A 306 16.35 7.73 17.74
CA GLY A 306 16.06 8.53 16.56
C GLY A 306 16.38 7.88 15.21
N LYS A 307 16.71 6.58 15.17
CA LYS A 307 16.81 5.78 13.95
C LYS A 307 15.42 5.51 13.39
N LYS A 308 15.33 5.50 12.06
CA LYS A 308 14.08 5.28 11.33
C LYS A 308 14.33 4.36 10.16
N SER A 309 13.42 3.42 9.92
CA SER A 309 13.50 2.49 8.78
C SER A 309 12.13 2.26 8.13
N LYS A 310 12.11 1.96 6.83
CA LYS A 310 10.92 1.42 6.13
C LYS A 310 10.98 -0.09 6.12
N LEU A 311 10.31 -0.74 7.07
CA LEU A 311 10.32 -2.20 7.22
C LEU A 311 9.00 -2.83 6.75
N ASP A 312 7.89 -2.12 6.95
CA ASP A 312 6.55 -2.60 6.65
C ASP A 312 6.12 -2.18 5.24
N ARG A 313 5.54 -3.10 4.46
CA ARG A 313 5.18 -2.85 3.05
C ARG A 313 3.92 -3.58 2.62
N PHE A 314 3.35 -3.10 1.51
CA PHE A 314 2.49 -3.87 0.62
C PHE A 314 3.27 -4.10 -0.68
N LEU A 315 3.58 -5.36 -0.99
CA LEU A 315 4.13 -5.80 -2.26
C LEU A 315 3.05 -6.58 -3.02
N THR A 316 2.78 -6.20 -4.25
CA THR A 316 1.69 -6.80 -5.03
C THR A 316 2.21 -7.38 -6.33
N ASN A 317 1.63 -8.45 -6.83
CA ASN A 317 1.88 -8.86 -8.21
C ASN A 317 1.15 -7.94 -9.20
N LEU A 318 1.34 -8.20 -10.50
CA LEU A 318 0.74 -7.40 -11.56
C LEU A 318 -0.79 -7.37 -11.48
N ASN A 319 -1.42 -8.54 -11.30
CA ASN A 319 -2.88 -8.68 -11.33
C ASN A 319 -3.54 -7.89 -10.21
N TRP A 320 -2.95 -7.88 -9.01
CA TRP A 320 -3.42 -7.00 -7.94
C TRP A 320 -3.15 -5.53 -8.25
N TYR A 321 -1.96 -5.19 -8.75
CA TYR A 321 -1.63 -3.79 -9.04
C TYR A 321 -2.56 -3.18 -10.10
N GLU A 322 -3.02 -3.96 -11.08
CA GLU A 322 -3.94 -3.54 -12.14
C GLU A 322 -5.40 -3.46 -11.70
N SER A 323 -5.79 -4.12 -10.61
CA SER A 323 -7.18 -4.15 -10.16
C SER A 323 -7.68 -2.81 -9.60
N GLY A 324 -6.78 -1.87 -9.30
CA GLY A 324 -7.18 -0.55 -8.81
C GLY A 324 -6.03 0.45 -8.66
N GLU A 325 -6.39 1.72 -8.46
CA GLU A 325 -5.45 2.79 -8.09
C GLU A 325 -5.18 2.74 -6.59
N TRP A 326 -4.39 1.74 -6.18
CA TRP A 326 -4.08 1.46 -4.80
C TRP A 326 -3.20 2.54 -4.15
N VAL A 327 -3.52 2.88 -2.90
CA VAL A 327 -2.81 3.86 -2.08
C VAL A 327 -2.46 3.24 -0.74
N VAL A 328 -1.22 3.48 -0.27
CA VAL A 328 -0.76 3.09 1.06
C VAL A 328 -0.56 4.31 1.94
N LYS A 329 -0.92 4.24 3.21
CA LYS A 329 -0.67 5.28 4.22
C LYS A 329 -0.29 4.64 5.53
N ALA A 330 0.68 5.24 6.21
CA ALA A 330 0.94 4.89 7.59
C ALA A 330 0.01 5.67 8.52
N LEU A 331 -0.62 4.97 9.45
CA LEU A 331 -1.44 5.52 10.50
C LEU A 331 -0.58 6.17 11.60
N GLY A 332 -1.23 6.88 12.53
CA GLY A 332 -0.55 7.49 13.66
C GLY A 332 0.17 6.46 14.52
N ARG A 333 1.40 6.76 14.96
CA ARG A 333 2.13 5.89 15.89
C ARG A 333 1.42 5.89 17.23
N LYS A 334 1.23 4.70 17.81
CA LYS A 334 0.71 4.51 19.17
C LYS A 334 1.83 3.92 20.03
N GLN A 335 1.56 2.85 20.77
CA GLN A 335 2.51 2.19 21.68
C GLN A 335 3.54 1.28 20.98
N SER A 336 3.38 1.01 19.68
CA SER A 336 4.38 0.25 18.92
C SER A 336 5.46 1.19 18.38
N ASP A 337 6.68 0.67 18.30
CA ASP A 337 7.80 1.21 17.54
C ASP A 337 7.53 1.20 16.01
N HIS A 338 6.55 0.42 15.55
CA HIS A 338 6.01 0.45 14.20
C HIS A 338 4.76 1.33 14.07
N LYS A 339 4.57 1.91 12.89
CA LYS A 339 3.31 2.49 12.43
C LYS A 339 2.50 1.44 11.68
N ALA A 340 1.24 1.26 12.07
CA ALA A 340 0.30 0.50 11.27
C ALA A 340 0.17 1.12 9.87
N ILE A 341 0.05 0.30 8.84
CA ILE A 341 -0.12 0.73 7.44
C ILE A 341 -1.46 0.23 6.91
N ILE A 342 -2.10 1.02 6.07
CA ILE A 342 -3.36 0.68 5.42
C ILE A 342 -3.21 0.81 3.90
N LEU A 343 -3.80 -0.14 3.18
CA LEU A 343 -3.95 -0.16 1.73
C LEU A 343 -5.44 0.01 1.40
N TRP A 344 -5.78 0.93 0.50
CA TRP A 344 -7.14 1.11 0.00
C TRP A 344 -7.09 1.71 -1.43
N VAL A 345 -8.24 1.77 -2.09
CA VAL A 345 -8.38 2.41 -3.41
C VAL A 345 -8.80 3.86 -3.22
N GLU A 346 -8.07 4.80 -3.80
CA GLU A 346 -8.43 6.23 -3.79
C GLU A 346 -8.52 6.72 -5.24
N GLU A 347 -9.70 7.18 -5.65
CA GLU A 347 -9.86 7.88 -6.93
C GLU A 347 -9.24 9.27 -6.84
N GLN A 348 -8.04 9.42 -7.39
CA GLN A 348 -7.37 10.71 -7.48
C GLN A 348 -7.72 11.40 -8.80
N ASP A 349 -8.48 12.50 -8.72
CA ASP A 349 -8.82 13.31 -9.89
C ASP A 349 -7.65 14.23 -10.30
N TRP A 350 -6.75 13.67 -11.12
CA TRP A 350 -5.72 14.44 -11.81
C TRP A 350 -6.24 15.20 -13.05
N GLY A 351 -7.55 15.17 -13.31
CA GLY A 351 -8.19 15.79 -14.47
C GLY A 351 -8.26 14.83 -15.67
N PRO A 352 -8.68 15.34 -16.83
CA PRO A 352 -8.82 14.51 -18.03
C PRO A 352 -7.47 13.93 -18.46
N LYS A 353 -7.47 12.66 -18.87
CA LYS A 353 -6.26 11.98 -19.38
C LYS A 353 -5.70 12.79 -20.58
N PRO A 354 -4.40 13.14 -20.56
CA PRO A 354 -3.80 13.94 -21.61
C PRO A 354 -3.79 13.15 -22.93
N PHE A 355 -4.21 13.81 -24.00
CA PHE A 355 -4.13 13.28 -25.36
C PHE A 355 -2.66 13.26 -25.83
N LYS A 356 -2.29 12.21 -26.56
CA LYS A 356 -0.97 12.08 -27.21
C LYS A 356 -1.15 11.35 -28.54
N VAL A 357 -0.53 11.87 -29.60
CA VAL A 357 -0.53 11.25 -30.92
C VAL A 357 0.38 10.01 -30.93
N PHE A 358 -0.06 8.93 -31.58
CA PHE A 358 0.79 7.77 -31.84
C PHE A 358 1.47 7.87 -33.21
N ASN A 359 2.73 7.46 -33.29
CA ASN A 359 3.54 7.63 -34.50
C ASN A 359 3.05 6.83 -35.71
N TRP A 360 2.34 5.72 -35.48
CA TRP A 360 1.75 4.89 -36.55
C TRP A 360 0.47 5.53 -37.10
N TRP A 361 -0.20 6.41 -36.34
CA TRP A 361 -1.37 7.14 -36.83
C TRP A 361 -1.03 7.97 -38.07
N LEU A 362 0.18 8.53 -38.10
CA LEU A 362 0.70 9.35 -39.19
C LEU A 362 1.01 8.54 -40.47
N GLN A 363 0.87 7.22 -40.42
CA GLN A 363 1.01 6.33 -41.58
C GLN A 363 -0.35 5.91 -42.16
N GLU A 364 -1.46 6.30 -41.52
CA GLU A 364 -2.80 5.96 -41.98
C GLU A 364 -3.34 7.05 -42.93
N ASP A 365 -3.66 6.66 -44.16
CA ASP A 365 -4.23 7.58 -45.16
C ASP A 365 -5.58 8.15 -44.71
N SER A 366 -6.34 7.42 -43.88
CA SER A 366 -7.61 7.89 -43.35
C SER A 366 -7.46 9.10 -42.42
N LEU A 367 -6.35 9.21 -41.69
CA LEU A 367 -6.04 10.40 -40.90
C LEU A 367 -5.74 11.59 -41.81
N LYS A 368 -4.96 11.38 -42.88
CA LYS A 368 -4.62 12.43 -43.84
C LYS A 368 -5.86 13.02 -44.49
N LYS A 369 -6.78 12.17 -44.98
CA LYS A 369 -8.05 12.61 -45.59
C LYS A 369 -8.88 13.49 -44.67
N ILE A 370 -9.03 13.09 -43.40
CA ILE A 370 -9.81 13.87 -42.41
C ILE A 370 -9.15 15.21 -42.10
N LEU A 371 -7.82 15.28 -42.10
CA LEU A 371 -7.11 16.54 -41.92
C LEU A 371 -7.24 17.44 -43.15
N ASP A 372 -7.13 16.90 -44.36
CA ASP A 372 -7.33 17.64 -45.60
C ASP A 372 -8.75 18.24 -45.67
N GLU A 373 -9.77 17.47 -45.29
CA GLU A 373 -11.16 17.95 -45.14
C GLU A 373 -11.28 19.05 -44.08
N PHE A 374 -10.63 18.89 -42.93
CA PHE A 374 -10.59 19.90 -41.88
C PHE A 374 -9.95 21.21 -42.40
N TRP A 375 -8.82 21.14 -43.09
CA TRP A 375 -8.15 22.30 -43.67
C TRP A 375 -8.98 22.98 -44.75
N ALA A 376 -9.64 22.20 -45.62
CA ALA A 376 -10.56 22.72 -46.62
C ALA A 376 -11.75 23.46 -45.99
N SER A 377 -12.29 22.95 -44.87
CA SER A 377 -13.43 23.56 -44.18
C SER A 377 -13.14 24.91 -43.51
N LYS A 378 -11.86 25.19 -43.20
CA LYS A 378 -11.46 26.41 -42.47
C LYS A 378 -11.35 27.65 -43.37
N GLY A 379 -11.28 27.49 -44.69
CA GLY A 379 -11.14 28.61 -45.64
C GLY A 379 -9.89 29.47 -45.40
N SER A 380 -9.77 30.60 -46.11
CA SER A 380 -8.59 31.47 -46.06
C SER A 380 -8.64 32.58 -44.98
N GLN A 381 -9.75 32.74 -44.24
CA GLN A 381 -10.01 33.98 -43.48
C GLN A 381 -9.91 33.90 -41.96
N GLU A 382 -9.87 32.72 -41.34
CA GLU A 382 -9.69 32.60 -39.88
C GLU A 382 -8.43 31.81 -39.52
N LYS A 383 -7.26 32.40 -39.76
CA LYS A 383 -6.03 31.95 -39.11
C LYS A 383 -5.99 32.53 -37.70
N GLY A 384 -6.75 31.91 -36.79
CA GLY A 384 -6.59 32.14 -35.36
C GLY A 384 -5.13 31.90 -34.92
N ASN A 385 -4.79 32.29 -33.69
CA ASN A 385 -3.47 32.00 -33.12
C ASN A 385 -3.14 30.49 -33.27
N ILE A 386 -1.90 30.13 -33.61
CA ILE A 386 -1.43 28.75 -33.78
C ILE A 386 -1.89 27.82 -32.64
N GLN A 387 -2.02 28.35 -31.43
CA GLN A 387 -2.51 27.61 -30.28
C GLN A 387 -3.98 27.16 -30.39
N SER A 388 -4.88 28.00 -30.92
CA SER A 388 -6.27 27.61 -31.14
C SER A 388 -6.35 26.56 -32.25
N LEU A 389 -5.57 26.75 -33.32
CA LEU A 389 -5.51 25.82 -34.43
C LEU A 389 -5.04 24.42 -34.00
N LEU A 390 -3.95 24.33 -33.24
CA LEU A 390 -3.46 23.06 -32.71
C LEU A 390 -4.46 22.40 -31.75
N LYS A 391 -5.28 23.17 -31.02
CA LYS A 391 -6.36 22.62 -30.18
C LYS A 391 -7.47 22.00 -31.01
N GLU A 392 -7.83 22.61 -32.13
CA GLU A 392 -8.86 22.08 -33.03
C GLU A 392 -8.38 20.81 -33.74
N VAL A 393 -7.19 20.85 -34.33
CA VAL A 393 -6.55 19.66 -34.95
C VAL A 393 -6.45 18.52 -33.93
N LYS A 394 -6.07 18.82 -32.69
CA LYS A 394 -6.07 17.84 -31.59
C LYS A 394 -7.44 17.20 -31.36
N LEU A 395 -8.54 17.95 -31.43
CA LEU A 395 -9.89 17.39 -31.24
C LEU A 395 -10.26 16.43 -32.38
N VAL A 396 -9.94 16.81 -33.62
CA VAL A 396 -10.14 15.97 -34.82
C VAL A 396 -9.34 14.67 -34.69
N MET A 397 -8.03 14.76 -34.45
CA MET A 397 -7.17 13.58 -34.28
C MET A 397 -7.58 12.71 -33.09
N LYS A 398 -8.08 13.32 -32.01
CA LYS A 398 -8.57 12.59 -30.83
C LYS A 398 -9.86 11.83 -31.12
N SER A 399 -10.77 12.40 -31.91
CA SER A 399 -12.01 11.74 -32.33
C SER A 399 -11.68 10.55 -33.24
N TRP A 400 -10.90 10.79 -34.31
CA TRP A 400 -10.44 9.74 -35.21
C TRP A 400 -9.66 8.64 -34.49
N GLY A 401 -8.76 9.02 -33.57
CA GLY A 401 -7.93 8.11 -32.80
C GLY A 401 -8.72 7.15 -31.89
N LYS A 402 -9.95 7.50 -31.48
CA LYS A 402 -10.84 6.59 -30.76
C LYS A 402 -11.43 5.54 -31.70
N ASN A 403 -11.90 5.99 -32.87
CA ASN A 403 -12.53 5.13 -33.87
C ASN A 403 -11.52 4.12 -34.40
N ILE A 404 -10.35 4.58 -34.85
CA ILE A 404 -9.30 3.69 -35.40
C ILE A 404 -8.83 2.63 -34.39
N LYS A 405 -8.85 2.96 -33.09
CA LYS A 405 -8.50 1.99 -32.06
C LYS A 405 -9.56 0.89 -31.96
N SER A 406 -10.84 1.27 -31.95
CA SER A 406 -11.95 0.32 -31.95
C SER A 406 -11.94 -0.54 -33.21
N ASP A 407 -11.73 0.09 -34.37
CA ASP A 407 -11.68 -0.60 -35.66
C ASP A 407 -10.51 -1.58 -35.73
N LEU A 408 -9.34 -1.21 -35.20
CA LEU A 408 -8.19 -2.10 -35.09
C LEU A 408 -8.49 -3.30 -34.18
N ASP A 409 -9.08 -3.06 -33.01
CA ASP A 409 -9.42 -4.12 -32.05
C ASP A 409 -10.46 -5.09 -32.67
N ASN A 410 -11.47 -4.57 -33.38
CA ASN A 410 -12.47 -5.37 -34.09
C ASN A 410 -11.86 -6.13 -35.29
N LYS A 411 -10.98 -5.49 -36.07
CA LYS A 411 -10.33 -6.12 -37.23
C LYS A 411 -9.42 -7.27 -36.79
N ILE A 412 -8.72 -7.13 -35.66
CA ILE A 412 -7.94 -8.23 -35.08
C ILE A 412 -8.85 -9.41 -34.74
N GLN A 413 -9.97 -9.19 -34.04
CA GLN A 413 -10.89 -10.27 -33.68
C GLN A 413 -11.46 -10.99 -34.91
N LEU A 414 -11.86 -10.23 -35.93
CA LEU A 414 -12.39 -10.79 -37.18
C LEU A 414 -11.34 -11.63 -37.91
N LEU A 415 -10.11 -11.12 -38.06
CA LEU A 415 -9.02 -11.85 -38.72
C LEU A 415 -8.58 -13.08 -37.93
N GLU A 416 -8.60 -13.03 -36.58
CA GLU A 416 -8.34 -14.20 -35.72
C GLU A 416 -9.40 -15.29 -35.97
N SER A 417 -10.69 -14.94 -35.97
CA SER A 417 -11.77 -15.89 -36.26
C SER A 417 -11.73 -16.44 -37.70
N GLU A 418 -11.39 -15.60 -38.68
CA GLU A 418 -11.28 -16.04 -40.09
C GLU A 418 -10.09 -16.98 -40.30
N LEU A 419 -8.98 -16.74 -39.59
CA LEU A 419 -7.82 -17.62 -39.60
C LEU A 419 -8.15 -18.98 -38.95
N GLU A 420 -8.87 -19.00 -37.83
CA GLU A 420 -9.33 -20.24 -37.19
C GLU A 420 -10.23 -21.08 -38.11
N LEU A 421 -11.10 -20.43 -38.89
CA LEU A 421 -11.94 -21.10 -39.89
C LEU A 421 -11.12 -21.64 -41.07
N GLN A 422 -10.08 -20.93 -41.50
CA GLN A 422 -9.15 -21.39 -42.54
C GLN A 422 -8.33 -22.59 -42.09
N ASP A 423 -7.85 -22.61 -40.84
CA ASP A 423 -7.05 -23.70 -40.29
C ASP A 423 -7.86 -25.01 -40.15
N GLN A 424 -9.18 -24.92 -40.04
CA GLN A 424 -10.08 -26.08 -40.07
C GLN A 424 -10.34 -26.63 -41.49
N SER A 425 -9.97 -25.88 -42.52
CA SER A 425 -10.12 -26.28 -43.92
C SER A 425 -8.91 -27.10 -44.38
N LEU A 426 -9.14 -28.24 -45.05
CA LEU A 426 -8.09 -29.15 -45.54
C LEU A 426 -7.27 -28.59 -46.73
N ALA A 427 -7.61 -27.41 -47.24
CA ALA A 427 -6.96 -26.79 -48.39
C ALA A 427 -5.93 -25.74 -47.94
N ALA A 428 -4.64 -25.97 -48.25
CA ALA A 428 -3.62 -24.94 -48.10
C ALA A 428 -3.96 -23.75 -49.02
N SER A 429 -4.41 -22.66 -48.42
CA SER A 429 -4.96 -21.52 -49.15
C SER A 429 -4.01 -20.32 -49.10
N ASN A 430 -3.76 -19.70 -50.26
CA ASN A 430 -3.12 -18.38 -50.36
C ASN A 430 -3.87 -17.30 -49.57
N MET A 431 -5.13 -17.56 -49.20
CA MET A 431 -5.96 -16.67 -48.39
C MET A 431 -5.51 -16.66 -46.92
N ALA A 432 -5.13 -17.80 -46.33
CA ALA A 432 -4.60 -17.87 -44.96
C ALA A 432 -3.32 -17.03 -44.82
N GLN A 433 -2.41 -17.11 -45.80
CA GLN A 433 -1.19 -16.30 -45.81
C GLN A 433 -1.50 -14.80 -45.86
N LYS A 434 -2.50 -14.38 -46.63
CA LYS A 434 -2.93 -12.96 -46.69
C LYS A 434 -3.55 -12.51 -45.36
N ILE A 435 -4.44 -13.32 -44.78
CA ILE A 435 -5.06 -13.04 -43.48
C ILE A 435 -3.98 -12.91 -42.41
N GLN A 436 -2.99 -13.81 -42.41
CA GLN A 436 -1.87 -13.79 -41.47
C GLN A 436 -1.02 -12.52 -41.63
N GLN A 437 -0.69 -12.12 -42.87
CA GLN A 437 0.03 -10.87 -43.13
C GLN A 437 -0.75 -9.63 -42.65
N GLU A 438 -2.06 -9.59 -42.89
CA GLU A 438 -2.91 -8.49 -42.41
C GLU A 438 -3.02 -8.46 -40.88
N LEU A 439 -3.12 -9.64 -40.25
CA LEU A 439 -3.16 -9.77 -38.81
C LEU A 439 -1.84 -9.32 -38.17
N GLU A 440 -0.70 -9.71 -38.76
CA GLU A 440 0.63 -9.25 -38.34
C GLU A 440 0.78 -7.73 -38.45
N ALA A 441 0.27 -7.12 -39.53
CA ALA A 441 0.25 -5.66 -39.68
C ALA A 441 -0.61 -5.00 -38.59
N CYS A 442 -1.75 -5.58 -38.24
CA CYS A 442 -2.60 -5.07 -37.15
C CYS A 442 -1.91 -5.18 -35.78
N TYR A 443 -1.27 -6.31 -35.49
CA TYR A 443 -0.49 -6.47 -34.26
C TYR A 443 0.70 -5.52 -34.18
N TYR A 444 1.38 -5.26 -35.30
CA TYR A 444 2.46 -4.27 -35.36
C TYR A 444 1.98 -2.88 -34.92
N LYS A 445 0.80 -2.43 -35.36
CA LYS A 445 0.19 -1.16 -34.93
C LYS A 445 -0.12 -1.13 -33.43
N ARG A 446 -0.66 -2.24 -32.89
CA ARG A 446 -0.92 -2.42 -31.45
C ARG A 446 0.37 -2.32 -30.64
N ASP A 447 1.42 -3.02 -31.07
CA ASP A 447 2.72 -3.06 -30.40
C ASP A 447 3.44 -1.73 -30.48
N ALA A 448 3.37 -1.03 -31.62
CA ALA A 448 3.91 0.32 -31.77
C ALA A 448 3.27 1.30 -30.77
N SER A 449 1.95 1.18 -30.54
CA SER A 449 1.24 1.99 -29.54
C SER A 449 1.75 1.73 -28.12
N LEU A 450 1.94 0.46 -27.76
CA LEU A 450 2.42 0.06 -26.43
C LEU A 450 3.88 0.47 -26.21
N ARG A 451 4.72 0.33 -27.24
CA ARG A 451 6.13 0.75 -27.22
C ARG A 451 6.27 2.25 -26.96
N GLN A 452 5.52 3.07 -27.70
CA GLN A 452 5.54 4.52 -27.52
C GLN A 452 5.05 4.94 -26.12
N LYS A 453 4.02 4.26 -25.58
CA LYS A 453 3.57 4.45 -24.19
C LYS A 453 4.64 4.07 -23.17
N ALA A 454 5.35 2.97 -23.38
CA ALA A 454 6.40 2.48 -22.50
C ALA A 454 7.67 3.35 -22.54
N ARG A 455 7.86 4.14 -23.61
CA ARG A 455 9.08 4.92 -23.91
C ARG A 455 10.33 4.02 -23.84
N ILE A 456 10.26 2.89 -24.53
CA ILE A 456 11.35 1.92 -24.65
C ILE A 456 11.91 2.03 -26.08
N ASN A 457 13.19 2.36 -26.19
CA ASN A 457 13.89 2.48 -27.48
C ASN A 457 14.61 1.19 -27.88
N TRP A 458 14.76 0.22 -26.97
CA TRP A 458 15.46 -1.05 -27.19
C TRP A 458 14.47 -2.22 -27.16
N ASN A 459 14.44 -3.03 -28.22
CA ASN A 459 14.84 -4.44 -28.12
C ASN A 459 14.76 -5.15 -29.48
N LEU A 460 15.61 -6.18 -29.59
CA LEU A 460 15.65 -7.15 -30.68
C LEU A 460 14.25 -7.51 -31.18
N GLN A 461 14.12 -7.55 -32.50
CA GLN A 461 12.92 -7.80 -33.30
C GLN A 461 12.37 -9.23 -33.13
N GLY A 462 12.14 -9.73 -31.90
CA GLY A 462 11.86 -11.15 -31.68
C GLY A 462 10.66 -11.48 -30.80
N ASP A 463 10.36 -10.70 -29.75
CA ASP A 463 9.41 -11.16 -28.73
C ASP A 463 8.12 -10.33 -28.71
N ARG A 464 7.00 -10.96 -29.10
CA ARG A 464 5.64 -10.39 -29.23
C ARG A 464 4.93 -10.21 -27.87
N ASN A 465 5.69 -10.06 -26.79
CA ASN A 465 5.15 -10.07 -25.44
C ASN A 465 4.60 -8.70 -25.02
N THR A 466 3.30 -8.48 -25.27
CA THR A 466 2.58 -7.26 -24.83
C THR A 466 2.64 -7.07 -23.31
N LYS A 467 2.64 -8.17 -22.52
CA LYS A 467 2.73 -8.15 -21.05
C LYS A 467 3.96 -7.38 -20.57
N PHE A 468 5.09 -7.50 -21.27
CA PHE A 468 6.30 -6.74 -20.96
C PHE A 468 6.11 -5.22 -21.09
N PHE A 469 5.49 -4.76 -22.18
CA PHE A 469 5.21 -3.34 -22.38
C PHE A 469 4.23 -2.81 -21.32
N HIS A 470 3.17 -3.57 -21.03
CA HIS A 470 2.20 -3.25 -19.99
C HIS A 470 2.86 -3.11 -18.62
N GLN A 471 3.64 -4.10 -18.20
CA GLN A 471 4.39 -4.07 -16.93
C GLN A 471 5.35 -2.87 -16.87
N SER A 472 6.06 -2.59 -17.96
CA SER A 472 6.98 -1.44 -18.04
C SER A 472 6.24 -0.11 -17.88
N ILE A 473 5.08 0.05 -18.52
CA ILE A 473 4.22 1.23 -18.37
C ILE A 473 3.78 1.38 -16.91
N LEU A 474 3.32 0.31 -16.26
CA LEU A 474 2.84 0.37 -14.88
C LEU A 474 3.95 0.66 -13.89
N ARG A 475 5.14 0.08 -14.07
CA ARG A 475 6.32 0.41 -13.24
C ARG A 475 6.68 1.88 -13.36
N ARG A 476 6.64 2.44 -14.57
CA ARG A 476 6.84 3.88 -14.79
C ARG A 476 5.73 4.71 -14.16
N ARG A 477 4.46 4.27 -14.23
CA ARG A 477 3.36 4.93 -13.53
C ARG A 477 3.59 4.93 -12.02
N ASN A 478 3.85 3.78 -11.39
CA ASN A 478 4.16 3.72 -9.96
C ASN A 478 5.37 4.62 -9.59
N LYS A 479 6.43 4.60 -10.40
CA LYS A 479 7.62 5.43 -10.19
C LYS A 479 7.33 6.93 -10.31
N ASN A 480 6.51 7.34 -11.28
CA ASN A 480 6.22 8.73 -11.58
C ASN A 480 4.98 9.27 -10.87
N ASN A 481 4.19 8.41 -10.21
CA ASN A 481 3.01 8.81 -9.50
C ASN A 481 3.38 9.73 -8.34
N LEU A 482 2.89 10.97 -8.39
CA LEU A 482 3.14 12.00 -7.41
C LEU A 482 2.09 11.88 -6.30
N ARG A 483 2.47 11.27 -5.18
CA ARG A 483 1.58 11.04 -4.05
C ARG A 483 1.52 12.22 -3.07
N LYS A 484 2.63 12.95 -2.91
CA LYS A 484 2.75 14.07 -1.97
C LYS A 484 3.75 15.11 -2.48
N LEU A 485 3.54 16.36 -2.11
CA LEU A 485 4.44 17.48 -2.36
C LEU A 485 4.71 18.24 -1.06
N LEU A 486 5.96 18.65 -0.82
CA LEU A 486 6.30 19.56 0.27
C LEU A 486 6.18 20.99 -0.27
N TRP A 487 5.16 21.73 0.17
CA TRP A 487 4.90 23.09 -0.27
C TRP A 487 4.81 24.03 0.94
N LYS A 488 5.62 25.09 0.96
CA LYS A 488 5.65 26.09 2.06
C LYS A 488 5.76 25.44 3.46
N GLY A 489 6.62 24.44 3.60
CA GLY A 489 6.84 23.71 4.86
C GLY A 489 5.74 22.73 5.25
N LYS A 490 4.68 22.56 4.45
CA LYS A 490 3.59 21.62 4.71
C LYS A 490 3.52 20.54 3.62
N TRP A 491 3.28 19.29 4.04
CA TRP A 491 3.03 18.20 3.12
C TRP A 491 1.58 18.26 2.62
N ILE A 492 1.40 18.33 1.31
CA ILE A 492 0.09 18.25 0.65
C ILE A 492 -0.02 16.93 -0.11
N THR A 493 -1.18 16.28 0.01
CA THR A 493 -1.46 14.97 -0.60
C THR A 493 -2.65 14.99 -1.55
N ASN A 494 -3.51 16.01 -1.45
CA ASN A 494 -4.68 16.17 -2.31
C ASN A 494 -4.24 16.63 -3.72
N SER A 495 -4.72 15.94 -4.75
CA SER A 495 -4.37 16.23 -6.15
C SER A 495 -4.68 17.66 -6.57
N ARG A 496 -5.79 18.25 -6.12
CA ARG A 496 -6.15 19.65 -6.41
C ARG A 496 -5.16 20.61 -5.76
N ALA A 497 -4.90 20.44 -4.47
CA ALA A 497 -3.93 21.27 -3.75
C ALA A 497 -2.51 21.18 -4.36
N ILE A 498 -2.12 19.99 -4.85
CA ILE A 498 -0.84 19.81 -5.55
C ILE A 498 -0.83 20.59 -6.88
N LYS A 499 -1.91 20.54 -7.66
CA LYS A 499 -2.04 21.33 -8.90
C LYS A 499 -1.93 22.83 -8.62
N ASP A 500 -2.64 23.31 -7.60
CA ASP A 500 -2.63 24.72 -7.22
C ASP A 500 -1.24 25.16 -6.75
N ALA A 501 -0.53 24.32 -5.99
CA ALA A 501 0.83 24.58 -5.56
C ALA A 501 1.82 24.66 -6.73
N PHE A 502 1.72 23.76 -7.72
CA PHE A 502 2.53 23.87 -8.95
C PHE A 502 2.19 25.12 -9.75
N PHE A 503 0.90 25.41 -9.90
CA PHE A 503 0.45 26.61 -10.60
C PHE A 503 0.99 27.87 -9.93
N GLU A 504 0.89 27.97 -8.60
CA GLU A 504 1.43 29.09 -7.82
C GLU A 504 2.95 29.21 -7.99
N TYR A 505 3.68 28.09 -7.85
CA TYR A 505 5.13 28.07 -8.00
C TYR A 505 5.58 28.57 -9.36
N PHE A 506 5.06 27.97 -10.44
CA PHE A 506 5.48 28.31 -11.79
C PHE A 506 4.97 29.68 -12.21
N SER A 507 3.76 30.09 -11.79
CA SER A 507 3.27 31.44 -12.06
C SER A 507 4.16 32.48 -11.41
N SER A 508 4.58 32.29 -10.17
CA SER A 508 5.55 33.18 -9.50
C SER A 508 6.93 33.15 -10.16
N PHE A 509 7.43 31.95 -10.49
CA PHE A 509 8.75 31.79 -11.12
C PHE A 509 8.85 32.47 -12.48
N PHE A 510 7.79 32.39 -13.30
CA PHE A 510 7.72 33.05 -14.61
C PHE A 510 7.16 34.47 -14.54
N SER A 511 6.71 34.95 -13.37
CA SER A 511 6.30 36.33 -13.21
C SER A 511 7.51 37.26 -13.19
N PRO A 512 7.38 38.49 -13.73
CA PRO A 512 8.41 39.51 -13.58
C PRO A 512 8.66 39.73 -12.09
N HIS A 513 9.90 39.56 -11.63
CA HIS A 513 10.24 39.84 -10.23
C HIS A 513 10.10 41.35 -9.97
N PRO A 514 9.21 41.80 -9.08
CA PRO A 514 9.14 43.20 -8.70
C PRO A 514 10.38 43.51 -7.85
N GLY A 515 11.23 44.40 -8.35
CA GLY A 515 12.43 44.81 -7.61
C GLY A 515 13.71 44.09 -8.03
N LYS A 516 14.08 44.27 -9.30
CA LYS A 516 15.43 44.57 -9.79
C LYS A 516 15.18 44.80 -11.26
N GLY A 517 15.22 46.07 -11.67
CA GLY A 517 15.15 46.40 -13.10
C GLY A 517 16.09 45.44 -13.82
N LEU A 518 15.61 44.84 -14.93
CA LEU A 518 16.45 44.14 -15.90
C LEU A 518 17.81 44.83 -15.85
N LEU A 519 18.86 44.10 -15.42
CA LEU A 519 20.22 44.63 -15.42
C LEU A 519 20.32 45.45 -16.70
N LYS A 520 20.56 46.76 -16.59
CA LYS A 520 20.70 47.60 -17.78
C LYS A 520 21.96 47.09 -18.47
N LEU A 521 21.84 45.98 -19.21
CA LEU A 521 22.93 45.27 -19.85
C LEU A 521 23.65 46.20 -20.81
N GLY A 522 22.95 47.25 -21.28
CA GLY A 522 23.53 48.37 -22.01
C GLY A 522 24.67 49.08 -21.27
N SER A 523 24.68 49.22 -19.94
CA SER A 523 25.79 49.88 -19.24
C SER A 523 26.95 48.93 -18.91
N ILE A 524 26.76 47.61 -19.00
CA ILE A 524 27.77 46.58 -18.63
C ILE A 524 28.45 46.00 -19.88
N LEU A 525 27.68 45.71 -20.93
CA LEU A 525 28.20 45.25 -22.20
C LEU A 525 28.76 46.47 -22.93
N LYS A 526 30.07 46.57 -23.11
CA LYS A 526 30.69 47.67 -23.89
C LYS A 526 30.72 47.38 -25.39
N LYS A 527 30.72 46.10 -25.76
CA LYS A 527 30.65 45.64 -27.15
C LYS A 527 29.19 45.64 -27.60
N ARG A 528 28.89 46.38 -28.64
CA ARG A 528 27.59 46.35 -29.34
C ARG A 528 27.74 45.50 -30.59
N LEU A 529 26.64 44.89 -31.00
CA LEU A 529 26.53 44.31 -32.32
C LEU A 529 26.69 45.42 -33.36
N ASP A 530 27.31 45.11 -34.49
CA ASP A 530 27.29 46.01 -35.65
C ASP A 530 25.84 46.17 -36.15
N VAL A 531 25.57 47.26 -36.87
CA VAL A 531 24.26 47.53 -37.49
C VAL A 531 23.81 46.35 -38.35
N ASN A 532 24.74 45.70 -39.06
CA ASN A 532 24.44 44.51 -39.87
C ASN A 532 24.04 43.30 -39.02
N GLU A 533 24.73 43.06 -37.91
CA GLU A 533 24.43 41.96 -36.99
C GLU A 533 23.09 42.20 -36.27
N GLN A 534 22.81 43.44 -35.87
CA GLN A 534 21.54 43.83 -35.27
C GLN A 534 20.39 43.62 -36.26
N THR A 535 20.55 44.10 -37.49
CA THR A 535 19.55 43.93 -38.55
C THR A 535 19.32 42.45 -38.86
N PHE A 536 20.37 41.63 -38.82
CA PHE A 536 20.26 40.18 -39.00
C PHE A 536 19.52 39.47 -37.87
N LEU A 537 19.72 39.85 -36.60
CA LEU A 537 19.06 39.23 -35.45
C LEU A 537 17.63 39.74 -35.21
N GLU A 538 17.34 40.97 -35.63
CA GLU A 538 16.00 41.58 -35.55
C GLU A 538 15.12 41.27 -36.76
N LYS A 539 15.68 40.62 -37.80
CA LYS A 539 14.90 40.21 -38.96
C LYS A 539 13.75 39.27 -38.54
N PRO A 540 12.55 39.41 -39.12
CA PRO A 540 11.49 38.45 -38.88
C PRO A 540 11.90 37.06 -39.40
N PHE A 541 11.48 36.02 -38.69
CA PHE A 541 11.70 34.64 -39.14
C PHE A 541 11.10 34.44 -40.53
N SER A 542 11.89 33.88 -41.45
CA SER A 542 11.38 33.51 -42.76
C SER A 542 10.63 32.16 -42.71
N PRO A 543 9.68 31.92 -43.63
CA PRO A 543 9.05 30.60 -43.75
C PRO A 543 10.06 29.47 -43.93
N GLU A 544 11.12 29.71 -44.70
CA GLU A 544 12.18 28.72 -44.96
C GLU A 544 12.98 28.41 -43.68
N GLU A 545 13.24 29.41 -42.84
CA GLU A 545 13.90 29.21 -41.54
C GLU A 545 13.03 28.38 -40.60
N LEU A 546 11.71 28.60 -40.62
CA LEU A 546 10.75 27.81 -39.83
C LEU A 546 10.69 26.35 -40.31
N ASP A 547 10.61 26.12 -41.63
CA ASP A 547 10.59 24.78 -42.22
C ASP A 547 11.91 24.04 -41.96
N LEU A 548 13.04 24.73 -42.03
CA LEU A 548 14.35 24.18 -41.71
C LEU A 548 14.46 23.82 -40.22
N ALA A 549 13.96 24.67 -39.32
CA ALA A 549 13.94 24.39 -37.88
C ALA A 549 13.05 23.19 -37.53
N ILE A 550 11.88 23.08 -38.17
CA ILE A 550 10.94 21.96 -37.98
C ILE A 550 11.59 20.68 -38.52
N SER A 551 12.12 20.69 -39.74
CA SER A 551 12.72 19.51 -40.39
C SER A 551 13.95 18.97 -39.65
N GLN A 552 14.82 19.83 -39.11
CA GLN A 552 16.00 19.44 -38.33
C GLN A 552 15.67 18.91 -36.92
N SER A 553 14.45 19.15 -36.43
CA SER A 553 14.04 18.68 -35.11
C SER A 553 13.82 17.17 -35.07
N ALA A 554 14.27 16.49 -34.02
CA ALA A 554 14.09 15.04 -33.89
C ALA A 554 12.61 14.64 -33.69
N ASN A 555 12.15 13.66 -34.47
CA ASN A 555 10.75 13.24 -34.58
C ASN A 555 10.10 12.76 -33.26
N ASP A 556 10.84 12.00 -32.45
CA ASP A 556 10.31 11.30 -31.27
C ASP A 556 10.47 12.06 -29.95
N LYS A 557 10.71 13.38 -30.01
CA LYS A 557 10.79 14.23 -28.81
C LYS A 557 9.44 14.38 -28.12
N ALA A 558 9.48 14.69 -26.83
CA ALA A 558 8.31 14.69 -25.96
C ALA A 558 7.24 15.66 -26.48
N PRO A 559 5.96 15.21 -26.58
CA PRO A 559 4.89 16.07 -27.04
C PRO A 559 4.64 17.22 -26.06
N GLY A 560 4.28 18.39 -26.59
CA GLY A 560 3.85 19.53 -25.80
C GLY A 560 2.51 19.29 -25.08
N PRO A 561 1.95 20.30 -24.38
CA PRO A 561 0.65 20.19 -23.68
C PRO A 561 -0.53 19.91 -24.64
N ASP A 562 -0.36 20.25 -25.92
CA ASP A 562 -1.23 19.93 -27.03
C ASP A 562 -1.25 18.42 -27.35
N GLY A 563 -0.16 17.69 -27.08
CA GLY A 563 -0.08 16.24 -27.27
C GLY A 563 0.51 15.82 -28.61
N MET A 564 0.96 16.76 -29.45
CA MET A 564 1.65 16.50 -30.70
C MET A 564 3.16 16.44 -30.45
N ASN A 565 3.81 15.42 -31.01
CA ASN A 565 5.26 15.36 -31.07
C ASN A 565 5.75 16.02 -32.37
N MET A 566 7.07 16.19 -32.50
CA MET A 566 7.65 16.79 -33.72
C MET A 566 7.31 16.01 -34.98
N LYS A 567 7.14 14.68 -34.89
CA LYS A 567 6.69 13.87 -36.04
C LYS A 567 5.28 14.27 -36.52
N ALA A 568 4.35 14.53 -35.60
CA ALA A 568 3.01 14.98 -35.93
C ALA A 568 3.03 16.41 -36.50
N LEU A 569 3.85 17.31 -35.96
CA LEU A 569 3.99 18.67 -36.50
C LEU A 569 4.59 18.71 -37.90
N LYS A 570 5.42 17.74 -38.28
CA LYS A 570 5.93 17.57 -39.65
C LYS A 570 4.93 16.96 -40.62
N PHE A 571 3.89 16.33 -40.09
CA PHE A 571 2.87 15.64 -40.88
C PHE A 571 1.69 16.55 -41.21
N LEU A 572 1.38 17.48 -40.29
CA LEU A 572 0.51 18.64 -40.55
C LEU A 572 1.21 19.62 -41.50
#